data_AF-J9F1F1-F1
#
_entry.id   AF-J9F1F1-F1
#
_cell.length_a   1.000
_cell.length_b   1.000
_cell.length_c   1.000
_cell.angle_alpha   90.00
_cell.angle_beta   90.00
_cell.angle_gamma   90.00
#
_symmetry.space_group_name_H-M   'P 1'
#
loop_
_entity.id
_entity.type
_entity.pdbx_description
1 polymer ?
#
loop_
_entity_poly.entity_id
_entity_poly.type
_entity_poly.pdbx_seq_one_letter_code
_entity_poly.pdbx_strand_id
1 'polypeptide(L)'
;MNDIRKRGTAPVTDQYPILDARCPLVRLTVNRKHTVDLSVDNYLGYAKSSWLKSVAHCDSSQLIRKFLVSFRFWVHTNELLKNDEKQRSHFNAYILNLLCVTYLQLCNYIPPLQRAEKGVIVNGWRIDFVVADVDLSCLTFDKLFKDPLEWSHNVSMLVSEKCIGAMRRKMMFALSRMKIVPDSFLAMLQEAYGTDAETKSSLDCVLKINVGDYQANQCMDAVNYIFVNILAFSPAVEPFEKRSRLDSTLNELSRIYLAKQRTWEGRRQKRRQIMREYPAVSNDSLALEEAVTQQISQISEGTSLCFKTYMKQKAAEYFLEFVLISGSPVEFNSLIHFLQHFIPAHLSKLLSSFDVPME
;
A
#
# COMPACT_ATOMS: atom_id res chain seq x y z
N MET A 1 26.28 44.56 23.29
CA MET A 1 26.68 43.22 22.81
C MET A 1 26.14 42.04 23.64
N ASN A 2 25.66 42.25 24.90
CA ASN A 2 25.17 41.17 25.76
C ASN A 2 23.71 40.72 25.51
N ASP A 3 22.86 41.52 24.86
CA ASP A 3 21.45 41.14 24.62
C ASP A 3 21.26 40.17 23.44
N ILE A 4 22.24 40.06 22.55
CA ILE A 4 22.21 39.10 21.43
C ILE A 4 22.47 37.67 21.94
N ARG A 5 23.26 37.51 23.02
CA ARG A 5 23.52 36.20 23.64
C ARG A 5 22.30 35.64 24.41
N LYS A 6 21.37 36.48 24.88
CA LYS A 6 20.13 36.03 25.56
C LYS A 6 19.08 35.42 24.62
N ARG A 7 19.09 35.76 23.32
CA ARG A 7 18.22 35.08 22.33
C ARG A 7 18.66 33.64 22.07
N GLY A 8 19.96 33.37 22.20
CA GLY A 8 20.54 32.03 22.09
C GLY A 8 20.27 31.11 23.28
N THR A 9 19.45 31.49 24.26
CA THR A 9 19.04 30.64 25.40
C THR A 9 17.56 30.79 25.76
N ALA A 10 16.77 31.49 24.93
CA ALA A 10 15.36 31.69 25.20
C ALA A 10 14.61 30.34 25.16
N PRO A 11 13.76 30.04 26.15
CA PRO A 11 12.99 28.80 26.19
C PRO A 11 11.94 28.70 25.08
N VAL A 12 11.61 29.82 24.42
CA VAL A 12 10.68 29.89 23.30
C VAL A 12 11.36 30.57 22.11
N THR A 13 11.43 29.87 20.98
CA THR A 13 12.00 30.34 19.71
C THR A 13 11.01 30.14 18.55
N ASP A 14 11.37 30.64 17.36
CA ASP A 14 10.65 30.38 16.09
C ASP A 14 9.15 30.67 16.15
N GLN A 15 8.79 31.81 16.75
CA GLN A 15 7.41 32.25 16.86
C GLN A 15 6.95 32.84 15.53
N TYR A 16 5.93 32.26 14.92
CA TYR A 16 5.31 32.83 13.73
C TYR A 16 3.80 32.60 13.70
N PRO A 17 3.02 33.62 13.29
CA PRO A 17 1.57 33.49 13.15
C PRO A 17 1.20 32.72 11.88
N ILE A 18 0.19 31.87 11.98
CA ILE A 18 -0.48 31.17 10.87
C ILE A 18 -1.92 31.67 10.82
N LEU A 19 -2.15 32.68 9.98
CA LEU A 19 -3.41 33.42 9.92
C LEU A 19 -4.36 32.89 8.84
N ASP A 20 -3.85 32.13 7.87
CA ASP A 20 -4.60 31.55 6.75
C ASP A 20 -5.27 30.20 7.09
N ALA A 21 -5.07 29.71 8.32
CA ALA A 21 -5.73 28.52 8.83
C ALA A 21 -7.19 28.81 9.24
N ARG A 22 -8.05 27.77 9.21
CA ARG A 22 -9.46 27.88 9.65
C ARG A 22 -9.61 28.39 11.09
N CYS A 23 -8.63 28.11 11.94
CA CYS A 23 -8.48 28.68 13.28
C CYS A 23 -7.09 29.31 13.33
N PRO A 24 -7.00 30.65 13.34
CA PRO A 24 -5.72 31.34 13.43
C PRO A 24 -4.94 30.90 14.67
N LEU A 25 -3.65 30.68 14.50
CA LEU A 25 -2.78 30.20 15.58
C LEU A 25 -1.38 30.79 15.48
N VAL A 26 -0.65 30.74 16.59
CA VAL A 26 0.78 31.05 16.65
C VAL A 26 1.52 29.75 16.87
N ARG A 27 2.41 29.42 15.95
CA ARG A 27 3.34 28.30 16.12
C ARG A 27 4.62 28.80 16.76
N LEU A 28 5.11 28.07 17.74
CA LEU A 28 6.35 28.37 18.44
C LEU A 28 7.10 27.08 18.79
N THR A 29 8.41 27.20 18.99
CA THR A 29 9.27 26.09 19.43
C THR A 29 9.64 26.29 20.89
N VAL A 30 9.22 25.38 21.77
CA VAL A 30 9.59 25.35 23.18
C VAL A 30 10.80 24.44 23.40
N ASN A 31 11.78 24.94 24.15
CA ASN A 31 13.02 24.24 24.51
C ASN A 31 13.75 23.65 23.29
N ARG A 32 13.60 24.27 22.11
CA ARG A 32 14.18 23.83 20.82
C ARG A 32 13.79 22.42 20.37
N LYS A 33 12.78 21.83 20.99
CA LYS A 33 12.41 20.42 20.80
C LYS A 33 10.94 20.25 20.47
N HIS A 34 10.09 21.08 21.07
CA HIS A 34 8.65 20.90 21.01
C HIS A 34 8.03 22.02 20.18
N THR A 35 7.52 21.67 19.00
CA THR A 35 6.63 22.55 18.25
C THR A 35 5.28 22.60 18.97
N VAL A 36 4.81 23.81 19.27
CA VAL A 36 3.56 24.06 19.97
C VAL A 36 2.72 25.01 19.13
N ASP A 37 1.47 24.63 18.90
CA ASP A 37 0.47 25.47 18.23
C ASP A 37 -0.47 26.07 19.28
N LEU A 38 -0.45 27.39 19.40
CA LEU A 38 -1.28 28.15 20.33
C LEU A 38 -2.41 28.85 19.58
N SER A 39 -3.66 28.49 19.90
CA SER A 39 -4.87 29.12 19.35
C SER A 39 -5.67 29.77 20.48
N VAL A 40 -6.39 30.83 20.16
CA VAL A 40 -7.24 31.58 21.11
C VAL A 40 -8.69 31.16 20.90
N ASP A 41 -9.43 30.94 21.99
CA ASP A 41 -10.87 30.64 21.99
C ASP A 41 -11.30 29.45 21.08
N ASN A 42 -10.43 28.46 20.90
CA ASN A 42 -10.72 27.25 20.13
C ASN A 42 -11.53 26.22 20.94
N TYR A 43 -12.69 26.62 21.45
CA TYR A 43 -13.58 25.78 22.26
C TYR A 43 -14.02 24.50 21.51
N LEU A 44 -14.19 24.59 20.19
CA LEU A 44 -14.56 23.45 19.37
C LEU A 44 -13.43 22.41 19.27
N GLY A 45 -12.18 22.86 19.12
CA GLY A 45 -11.01 21.98 19.14
C GLY A 45 -10.83 21.29 20.50
N TYR A 46 -11.06 22.03 21.59
CA TYR A 46 -11.08 21.46 22.94
C TYR A 46 -12.18 20.41 23.10
N ALA A 47 -13.43 20.73 22.75
CA ALA A 47 -14.56 19.82 22.87
C ALA A 47 -14.36 18.52 22.08
N LYS A 48 -13.86 18.61 20.84
CA LYS A 48 -13.52 17.44 20.01
C LYS A 48 -12.47 16.55 20.67
N SER A 49 -11.42 17.15 21.23
CA SER A 49 -10.35 16.42 21.91
C SER A 49 -10.84 15.77 23.21
N SER A 50 -11.68 16.48 23.96
CA SER A 50 -12.31 15.99 25.17
C SER A 50 -13.24 14.81 24.87
N TRP A 51 -14.06 14.90 23.82
CA TRP A 51 -14.94 13.82 23.40
C TRP A 51 -14.15 12.58 22.97
N LEU A 52 -13.11 12.72 22.15
CA LEU A 52 -12.24 11.60 21.78
C LEU A 52 -11.56 10.95 23.00
N LYS A 53 -11.16 11.76 24.00
CA LYS A 53 -10.65 11.24 25.26
C LYS A 53 -11.71 10.40 25.97
N SER A 54 -12.94 10.89 26.09
CA SER A 54 -14.04 10.15 26.72
C SER A 54 -14.33 8.84 25.98
N VAL A 55 -14.40 8.84 24.65
CA VAL A 55 -14.60 7.62 23.84
C VAL A 55 -13.46 6.61 24.03
N ALA A 56 -12.21 7.07 24.13
CA ALA A 56 -11.08 6.17 24.36
C ALA A 56 -11.08 5.54 25.76
N HIS A 57 -11.78 6.13 26.74
CA HIS A 57 -11.82 5.69 28.13
C HIS A 57 -13.15 5.03 28.53
N CYS A 58 -14.19 5.11 27.70
CA CYS A 58 -15.50 4.52 28.02
C CYS A 58 -15.48 2.98 27.96
N ASP A 59 -14.46 2.39 27.34
CA ASP A 59 -14.24 0.94 27.33
C ASP A 59 -13.33 0.51 28.49
N SER A 60 -13.91 -0.21 29.44
CA SER A 60 -13.22 -0.75 30.60
C SER A 60 -12.07 -1.71 30.24
N SER A 61 -12.18 -2.43 29.11
CA SER A 61 -11.18 -3.38 28.62
C SER A 61 -9.95 -2.71 27.96
N GLN A 62 -10.02 -1.39 27.72
CA GLN A 62 -9.03 -0.58 27.00
C GLN A 62 -8.84 -0.98 25.53
N LEU A 63 -9.71 -1.82 24.97
CA LEU A 63 -9.64 -2.27 23.59
C LEU A 63 -9.82 -1.12 22.59
N ILE A 64 -10.73 -0.18 22.85
CA ILE A 64 -10.89 1.03 22.01
C ILE A 64 -9.58 1.80 21.94
N ARG A 65 -8.97 2.08 23.09
CA ARG A 65 -7.70 2.81 23.14
C ARG A 65 -6.59 2.06 22.39
N LYS A 66 -6.47 0.75 22.59
CA LYS A 66 -5.51 -0.09 21.87
C LYS A 66 -5.75 -0.04 20.37
N PHE A 67 -7.02 -0.10 19.93
CA PHE A 67 -7.40 -0.05 18.52
C PHE A 67 -6.99 1.28 17.87
N LEU A 68 -7.35 2.41 18.49
CA LEU A 68 -6.98 3.74 17.99
C LEU A 68 -5.47 3.91 17.85
N VAL A 69 -4.71 3.47 18.85
CA VAL A 69 -3.23 3.60 18.86
C VAL A 69 -2.60 2.70 17.80
N SER A 70 -2.94 1.42 17.77
CA SER A 70 -2.40 0.47 16.80
C SER A 70 -2.78 0.82 15.37
N PHE A 71 -4.00 1.30 15.14
CA PHE A 71 -4.39 1.77 13.82
C PHE A 71 -3.50 2.91 13.35
N ARG A 72 -3.19 3.87 14.24
CA ARG A 72 -2.23 4.95 13.90
C ARG A 72 -0.83 4.43 13.62
N PHE A 73 -0.33 3.44 14.38
CA PHE A 73 0.94 2.79 14.06
C PHE A 73 0.90 2.14 12.68
N TRP A 74 -0.15 1.37 12.39
CA TRP A 74 -0.33 0.73 11.09
C TRP A 74 -0.37 1.74 9.94
N VAL A 75 -1.12 2.83 10.07
CA VAL A 75 -1.19 3.91 9.06
C VAL A 75 0.19 4.55 8.86
N HIS A 76 0.94 4.78 9.96
CA HIS A 76 2.28 5.36 9.89
C HIS A 76 3.26 4.44 9.16
N THR A 77 3.35 3.17 9.54
CA THR A 77 4.26 2.19 8.93
C THR A 77 3.90 1.87 7.48
N ASN A 78 2.67 2.17 7.05
CA ASN A 78 2.25 2.04 5.66
C ASN A 78 2.37 3.36 4.86
N GLU A 79 3.07 4.36 5.40
CA GLU A 79 3.34 5.67 4.78
C GLU A 79 2.09 6.44 4.34
N LEU A 80 0.96 6.20 5.02
CA LEU A 80 -0.30 6.87 4.74
C LEU A 80 -0.42 8.23 5.46
N LEU A 81 0.46 8.50 6.43
CA LEU A 81 0.68 9.81 7.04
C LEU A 81 1.86 10.50 6.34
N LYS A 82 1.59 11.48 5.48
CA LYS A 82 2.65 12.35 4.95
C LYS A 82 2.69 13.64 5.77
N ASN A 83 3.90 14.02 6.18
CA ASN A 83 4.17 15.26 6.93
C ASN A 83 4.47 16.46 6.01
N ASP A 84 4.26 16.33 4.70
CA ASP A 84 4.63 17.37 3.75
C ASP A 84 3.58 18.49 3.80
N GLU A 85 3.92 19.62 4.45
CA GLU A 85 3.01 20.77 4.67
C GLU A 85 2.44 21.35 3.37
N LYS A 86 3.05 21.02 2.21
CA LYS A 86 2.61 21.48 0.88
C LYS A 86 1.40 20.71 0.34
N GLN A 87 1.14 19.48 0.80
CA GLN A 87 0.01 18.68 0.31
C GLN A 87 -1.16 18.72 1.30
N ARG A 88 -2.14 19.57 1.00
CA ARG A 88 -3.35 19.80 1.81
C ARG A 88 -4.35 18.62 1.86
N SER A 89 -4.01 17.45 1.28
CA SER A 89 -4.98 16.38 0.98
C SER A 89 -4.73 15.01 1.65
N HIS A 90 -4.13 15.01 2.85
CA HIS A 90 -3.74 13.81 3.60
C HIS A 90 -4.60 13.51 4.84
N PHE A 91 -4.53 12.26 5.30
CA PHE A 91 -5.08 11.88 6.60
C PHE A 91 -4.30 12.57 7.73
N ASN A 92 -5.01 13.11 8.70
CA ASN A 92 -4.43 13.53 9.97
C ASN A 92 -4.92 12.62 11.10
N ALA A 93 -4.24 12.65 12.25
CA ALA A 93 -4.57 11.79 13.38
C ALA A 93 -6.02 11.92 13.85
N TYR A 94 -6.61 13.11 13.75
CA TYR A 94 -8.00 13.35 14.11
C TYR A 94 -8.97 12.62 13.16
N ILE A 95 -8.76 12.72 11.85
CA ILE A 95 -9.57 12.02 10.84
C ILE A 95 -9.44 10.50 11.03
N LEU A 96 -8.24 9.99 11.28
CA LEU A 96 -8.03 8.56 11.50
C LEU A 96 -8.79 8.05 12.74
N ASN A 97 -8.73 8.80 13.85
CA ASN A 97 -9.48 8.45 15.04
C ASN A 97 -10.99 8.50 14.78
N LEU A 98 -11.48 9.49 14.03
CA LEU A 98 -12.89 9.55 13.66
C LEU A 98 -13.31 8.34 12.81
N LEU A 99 -12.50 7.92 11.83
CA LEU A 99 -12.78 6.73 11.02
C LEU A 99 -12.93 5.49 11.90
N CYS A 100 -12.02 5.30 12.86
CA CYS A 100 -12.10 4.20 13.82
C CYS A 100 -13.38 4.28 14.68
N VAL A 101 -13.70 5.46 15.21
CA VAL A 101 -14.91 5.64 16.04
C VAL A 101 -16.18 5.40 15.23
N THR A 102 -16.26 5.92 14.00
CA THR A 102 -17.38 5.64 13.09
C THR A 102 -17.52 4.16 12.80
N TYR A 103 -16.41 3.45 12.55
CA TYR A 103 -16.44 1.99 12.39
C TYR A 103 -17.02 1.29 13.63
N LEU A 104 -16.55 1.63 14.83
CA LEU A 104 -17.07 1.06 16.07
C LEU A 104 -18.57 1.34 16.27
N GLN A 105 -19.05 2.52 15.86
CA GLN A 105 -20.47 2.88 15.89
C GLN A 105 -21.29 2.07 14.89
N LEU A 106 -20.80 1.91 13.66
CA LEU A 106 -21.47 1.13 12.63
C LEU A 106 -21.59 -0.36 12.99
N CYS A 107 -20.59 -0.90 13.69
CA CYS A 107 -20.65 -2.24 14.25
C CYS A 107 -21.46 -2.34 15.55
N ASN A 108 -22.09 -1.25 16.01
CA ASN A 108 -22.83 -1.16 17.28
C ASN A 108 -22.00 -1.51 18.53
N TYR A 109 -20.67 -1.37 18.47
CA TYR A 109 -19.79 -1.58 19.63
C TYR A 109 -19.80 -0.38 20.58
N ILE A 110 -20.05 0.82 20.06
CA ILE A 110 -20.26 2.02 20.87
C ILE A 110 -21.48 2.79 20.34
N PRO A 111 -22.21 3.51 21.20
CA PRO A 111 -23.34 4.31 20.74
C PRO A 111 -22.90 5.50 19.87
N PRO A 112 -23.81 6.03 19.03
CA PRO A 112 -23.59 7.30 18.35
C PRO A 112 -23.40 8.45 19.35
N LEU A 113 -22.88 9.59 18.89
CA LEU A 113 -22.69 10.77 19.74
C LEU A 113 -24.03 11.19 20.38
N GLN A 114 -24.07 11.20 21.70
CA GLN A 114 -25.22 11.65 22.49
C GLN A 114 -24.96 13.02 23.08
N ARG A 115 -26.03 13.80 23.26
CA ARG A 115 -25.99 15.13 23.86
C ARG A 115 -26.34 15.05 25.34
N ALA A 116 -25.77 15.95 26.13
CA ALA A 116 -26.14 16.07 27.54
C ALA A 116 -27.53 16.69 27.67
N GLU A 117 -28.18 16.50 28.81
CA GLU A 117 -29.47 17.14 29.07
C GLU A 117 -29.35 18.66 29.08
N LYS A 118 -28.29 19.18 29.74
CA LYS A 118 -27.96 20.60 29.74
C LYS A 118 -27.06 20.94 28.54
N GLY A 119 -27.64 21.62 27.56
CA GLY A 119 -26.92 22.08 26.38
C GLY A 119 -25.84 23.13 26.71
N VAL A 120 -24.67 23.00 26.11
CA VAL A 120 -23.60 24.00 26.15
C VAL A 120 -23.37 24.49 24.72
N ILE A 121 -23.67 25.77 24.48
CA ILE A 121 -23.55 26.39 23.16
C ILE A 121 -22.41 27.40 23.18
N VAL A 122 -21.47 27.26 22.25
CA VAL A 122 -20.36 28.18 22.06
C VAL A 122 -20.26 28.52 20.57
N ASN A 123 -20.24 29.82 20.23
CA ASN A 123 -20.18 30.31 18.85
C ASN A 123 -21.26 29.71 17.94
N GLY A 124 -22.47 29.52 18.47
CA GLY A 124 -23.60 28.91 17.74
C GLY A 124 -23.53 27.38 17.62
N TRP A 125 -22.46 26.74 18.09
CA TRP A 125 -22.31 25.28 18.06
C TRP A 125 -22.61 24.67 19.41
N ARG A 126 -23.42 23.61 19.42
CA ARG A 126 -23.66 22.79 20.60
C ARG A 126 -22.46 21.84 20.82
N ILE A 127 -21.74 22.01 21.93
CA ILE A 127 -20.47 21.30 22.21
C ILE A 127 -20.56 20.31 23.38
N ASP A 128 -21.70 20.20 24.06
CA ASP A 128 -21.92 19.17 25.08
C ASP A 128 -22.09 17.78 24.47
N PHE A 129 -21.66 16.77 25.21
CA PHE A 129 -21.76 15.36 24.85
C PHE A 129 -21.82 14.48 26.10
N VAL A 130 -22.37 13.28 25.94
CA VAL A 130 -22.30 12.17 26.91
C VAL A 130 -21.71 10.97 26.19
N VAL A 131 -20.87 10.21 26.90
CA VAL A 131 -20.32 8.95 26.41
C VAL A 131 -20.69 7.88 27.43
N ALA A 132 -21.44 6.87 27.00
CA ALA A 132 -21.81 5.74 27.84
C ALA A 132 -20.64 4.77 27.99
N ASP A 133 -20.48 4.19 29.18
CA ASP A 133 -19.51 3.14 29.41
C ASP A 133 -19.92 1.87 28.66
N VAL A 134 -18.92 1.18 28.10
CA VAL A 134 -19.06 -0.07 27.37
C VAL A 134 -18.04 -1.08 27.88
N ASP A 135 -18.33 -2.35 27.66
CA ASP A 135 -17.35 -3.42 27.85
C ASP A 135 -17.18 -4.19 26.54
N LEU A 136 -15.98 -4.07 25.97
CA LEU A 136 -15.58 -4.77 24.75
C LEU A 136 -14.65 -5.95 25.03
N SER A 137 -14.58 -6.44 26.28
CA SER A 137 -13.75 -7.59 26.68
C SER A 137 -14.01 -8.86 25.86
N CYS A 138 -15.22 -9.03 25.31
CA CYS A 138 -15.60 -10.17 24.47
C CYS A 138 -15.07 -10.08 23.03
N LEU A 139 -14.53 -8.92 22.63
CA LEU A 139 -13.94 -8.69 21.32
C LEU A 139 -12.42 -8.88 21.37
N THR A 140 -11.91 -9.50 20.33
CA THR A 140 -10.48 -9.66 20.08
C THR A 140 -10.00 -8.61 19.10
N PHE A 141 -8.71 -8.31 19.18
CA PHE A 141 -8.10 -7.27 18.36
C PHE A 141 -8.29 -7.53 16.86
N ASP A 142 -8.16 -8.78 16.43
CA ASP A 142 -8.33 -9.21 15.03
C ASP A 142 -9.73 -8.91 14.46
N LYS A 143 -10.78 -8.96 15.29
CA LYS A 143 -12.16 -8.68 14.88
C LYS A 143 -12.38 -7.20 14.54
N LEU A 144 -11.62 -6.29 15.15
CA LEU A 144 -11.72 -4.85 14.92
C LEU A 144 -11.04 -4.38 13.62
N PHE A 145 -10.14 -5.19 13.04
CA PHE A 145 -9.46 -4.85 11.78
C PHE A 145 -10.12 -5.46 10.55
N LYS A 146 -11.19 -6.25 10.71
CA LYS A 146 -11.71 -7.10 9.63
C LYS A 146 -12.57 -6.39 8.57
N ASP A 147 -13.06 -5.16 8.74
CA ASP A 147 -13.61 -4.37 7.61
C ASP A 147 -13.88 -2.87 7.94
N PRO A 148 -12.92 -1.95 7.76
CA PRO A 148 -13.10 -0.56 8.20
C PRO A 148 -13.75 0.40 7.18
N LEU A 149 -13.97 0.03 5.91
CA LEU A 149 -14.00 1.03 4.82
C LEU A 149 -15.16 1.00 3.82
N GLU A 150 -16.33 0.51 4.21
CA GLU A 150 -17.45 0.51 3.26
C GLU A 150 -18.42 1.72 3.37
N TRP A 151 -18.46 2.53 4.45
CA TRP A 151 -19.58 3.50 4.62
C TRP A 151 -19.30 4.86 5.31
N SER A 152 -18.12 5.49 5.19
CA SER A 152 -17.90 6.83 5.80
C SER A 152 -18.27 8.00 4.88
N HIS A 153 -19.48 8.53 5.03
CA HIS A 153 -19.90 9.80 4.42
C HIS A 153 -19.35 11.00 5.23
N ASN A 154 -18.63 11.89 4.55
CA ASN A 154 -18.37 13.30 4.87
C ASN A 154 -17.43 13.70 6.03
N VAL A 155 -16.51 12.81 6.48
CA VAL A 155 -15.35 13.24 7.32
C VAL A 155 -14.11 13.52 6.46
N SER A 156 -14.10 13.04 5.21
CA SER A 156 -12.95 13.00 4.31
C SER A 156 -12.93 14.09 3.23
N MET A 157 -13.69 15.18 3.34
CA MET A 157 -13.67 16.27 2.33
C MET A 157 -12.27 16.85 2.06
N LEU A 158 -11.36 16.69 3.03
CA LEU A 158 -9.97 17.13 2.94
C LEU A 158 -9.01 16.02 2.49
N VAL A 159 -9.48 14.81 2.21
CA VAL A 159 -8.64 13.67 1.81
C VAL A 159 -8.86 13.39 0.33
N SER A 160 -7.79 13.36 -0.45
CA SER A 160 -7.88 13.05 -1.89
C SER A 160 -8.32 11.60 -2.13
N GLU A 161 -9.02 11.35 -3.24
CA GLU A 161 -9.36 9.98 -3.69
C GLU A 161 -8.11 9.09 -3.81
N LYS A 162 -6.98 9.68 -4.19
CA LYS A 162 -5.66 9.00 -4.22
C LYS A 162 -5.28 8.44 -2.84
N CYS A 163 -5.44 9.23 -1.77
CA CYS A 163 -5.13 8.80 -0.41
C CYS A 163 -6.12 7.72 0.07
N ILE A 164 -7.41 7.87 -0.24
CA ILE A 164 -8.44 6.85 0.08
C ILE A 164 -8.13 5.54 -0.64
N GLY A 165 -7.80 5.59 -1.94
CA GLY A 165 -7.43 4.43 -2.73
C GLY A 165 -6.16 3.74 -2.21
N ALA A 166 -5.16 4.51 -1.76
CA ALA A 166 -3.96 3.97 -1.13
C ALA A 166 -4.28 3.25 0.19
N MET A 167 -5.10 3.87 1.05
CA MET A 167 -5.53 3.28 2.31
C MET A 167 -6.28 1.96 2.09
N ARG A 168 -7.23 1.92 1.14
CA ARG A 168 -7.96 0.70 0.76
C ARG A 168 -7.01 -0.42 0.31
N ARG A 169 -6.06 -0.13 -0.58
CA ARG A 169 -5.07 -1.12 -1.03
C ARG A 169 -4.25 -1.68 0.12
N LYS A 170 -3.75 -0.79 1.00
CA LYS A 170 -2.97 -1.21 2.18
C LYS A 170 -3.80 -2.04 3.15
N MET A 171 -5.07 -1.71 3.36
CA MET A 171 -5.98 -2.51 4.19
C MET A 171 -6.23 -3.89 3.59
N MET A 172 -6.50 -3.99 2.29
CA MET A 172 -6.68 -5.29 1.62
C MET A 172 -5.44 -6.18 1.75
N PHE A 173 -4.25 -5.58 1.64
CA PHE A 173 -3.01 -6.28 1.89
C PHE A 173 -2.85 -6.70 3.36
N ALA A 174 -3.18 -5.83 4.31
CA ALA A 174 -3.12 -6.18 5.73
C ALA A 174 -4.08 -7.34 6.07
N LEU A 175 -5.30 -7.33 5.49
CA LEU A 175 -6.28 -8.40 5.61
C LEU A 175 -5.79 -9.73 5.01
N SER A 176 -5.13 -9.71 3.85
CA SER A 176 -4.58 -10.93 3.27
C SER A 176 -3.49 -11.53 4.16
N ARG A 177 -2.65 -10.69 4.80
CA ARG A 177 -1.64 -11.15 5.75
C ARG A 177 -2.23 -11.70 7.05
N MET A 178 -3.28 -11.06 7.57
CA MET A 178 -4.02 -11.57 8.74
C MET A 178 -4.68 -12.93 8.47
N LYS A 179 -5.05 -13.24 7.22
CA LYS A 179 -5.55 -14.57 6.85
C LYS A 179 -4.46 -15.64 6.84
N ILE A 180 -3.21 -15.26 6.57
CA ILE A 180 -2.06 -16.18 6.54
C ILE A 180 -1.51 -16.40 7.95
N VAL A 181 -1.35 -15.32 8.71
CA VAL A 181 -0.90 -15.36 10.11
C VAL A 181 -1.98 -14.71 10.98
N PRO A 182 -2.98 -15.50 11.43
CA PRO A 182 -4.02 -15.00 12.31
C PRO A 182 -3.41 -14.48 13.62
N ASP A 183 -4.08 -13.49 14.22
CA ASP A 183 -3.75 -12.90 15.52
C ASP A 183 -2.35 -12.24 15.65
N SER A 184 -1.66 -11.99 14.53
CA SER A 184 -0.38 -11.27 14.52
C SER A 184 -0.52 -9.84 14.02
N PHE A 185 -0.54 -8.88 14.94
CA PHE A 185 -0.47 -7.46 14.59
C PHE A 185 0.85 -7.10 13.87
N LEU A 186 1.95 -7.77 14.24
CA LEU A 186 3.26 -7.59 13.58
C LEU A 186 3.22 -7.97 12.10
N ALA A 187 2.43 -8.97 11.70
CA ALA A 187 2.27 -9.34 10.30
C ALA A 187 1.66 -8.21 9.45
N MET A 188 0.89 -7.30 10.06
CA MET A 188 0.35 -6.12 9.39
C MET A 188 1.32 -4.93 9.36
N LEU A 189 2.28 -4.89 10.27
CA LEU A 189 3.26 -3.80 10.43
C LEU A 189 4.52 -3.98 9.60
N GLN A 190 4.77 -5.17 9.04
CA GLN A 190 5.99 -5.37 8.27
C GLN A 190 5.99 -4.52 6.98
N GLU A 191 6.83 -3.48 7.00
CA GLU A 191 7.51 -2.97 5.81
C GLU A 191 8.12 -4.15 5.06
N ALA A 192 8.01 -4.12 3.73
CA ALA A 192 8.82 -4.98 2.88
C ALA A 192 10.28 -4.76 3.30
N TYR A 193 10.91 -5.80 3.86
CA TYR A 193 12.33 -5.79 4.17
C TYR A 193 13.12 -5.29 2.96
N GLY A 194 13.82 -4.17 3.14
CA GLY A 194 14.66 -3.57 2.12
C GLY A 194 15.22 -2.24 2.58
N THR A 195 16.08 -2.27 3.60
CA THR A 195 17.11 -1.25 3.83
C THR A 195 17.79 -0.95 2.50
N ASP A 196 17.57 0.25 1.97
CA ASP A 196 18.62 1.19 1.59
C ASP A 196 17.95 2.54 1.33
N ALA A 197 18.46 3.56 2.02
CA ALA A 197 18.04 4.94 1.91
C ALA A 197 18.51 5.49 0.55
N GLU A 198 17.72 5.28 -0.49
CA GLU A 198 17.81 6.02 -1.74
C GLU A 198 16.44 5.94 -2.42
N THR A 199 15.73 7.06 -2.36
CA THR A 199 14.68 7.50 -3.30
C THR A 199 14.02 6.41 -4.15
N LYS A 200 13.38 5.41 -3.54
CA LYS A 200 12.64 4.40 -4.31
C LYS A 200 11.35 5.02 -4.83
N SER A 201 11.42 5.40 -6.10
CA SER A 201 10.26 5.48 -6.97
C SER A 201 9.36 4.28 -6.67
N SER A 202 8.15 4.56 -6.23
CA SER A 202 7.15 3.55 -5.89
C SER A 202 6.78 2.77 -7.16
N LEU A 203 7.46 1.66 -7.49
CA LEU A 203 7.01 0.58 -8.38
C LEU A 203 8.02 -0.56 -8.60
N ASP A 204 9.18 -0.59 -7.94
CA ASP A 204 10.14 -1.67 -8.11
C ASP A 204 9.67 -2.94 -7.38
N CYS A 205 9.19 -3.94 -8.12
CA CYS A 205 8.93 -5.26 -7.55
C CYS A 205 10.09 -6.20 -7.88
N VAL A 206 10.79 -6.63 -6.84
CA VAL A 206 11.91 -7.56 -6.93
C VAL A 206 11.39 -8.98 -6.70
N LEU A 207 11.38 -9.80 -7.75
CA LEU A 207 11.08 -11.22 -7.69
C LEU A 207 12.38 -12.02 -7.62
N LYS A 208 12.66 -12.61 -6.47
CA LYS A 208 13.78 -13.55 -6.34
C LYS A 208 13.39 -14.91 -6.92
N ILE A 209 14.09 -15.34 -7.97
CA ILE A 209 13.95 -16.69 -8.51
C ILE A 209 15.29 -17.38 -8.31
N ASN A 210 15.30 -18.46 -7.53
CA ASN A 210 16.51 -19.28 -7.43
C ASN A 210 16.69 -20.03 -8.75
N VAL A 211 17.58 -19.51 -9.58
CA VAL A 211 18.09 -20.17 -10.78
C VAL A 211 19.40 -20.81 -10.34
N GLY A 212 19.55 -22.14 -10.51
CA GLY A 212 20.80 -22.85 -10.20
C GLY A 212 21.99 -22.37 -11.06
N ASP A 213 22.96 -23.23 -11.34
CA ASP A 213 24.18 -22.89 -12.12
C ASP A 213 23.94 -22.55 -13.61
N TYR A 214 22.73 -22.17 -14.00
CA TYR A 214 22.40 -21.79 -15.37
C TYR A 214 22.92 -20.39 -15.71
N GLN A 215 23.35 -20.21 -16.96
CA GLN A 215 23.82 -18.92 -17.43
C GLN A 215 22.66 -17.93 -17.48
N ALA A 216 22.89 -16.74 -16.95
CA ALA A 216 21.94 -15.63 -16.86
C ALA A 216 21.17 -15.37 -18.20
N ASN A 217 21.85 -15.53 -19.35
CA ASN A 217 21.24 -15.43 -20.68
C ASN A 217 20.12 -16.45 -20.91
N GLN A 218 20.33 -17.73 -20.55
CA GLN A 218 19.35 -18.80 -20.73
C GLN A 218 18.10 -18.55 -19.88
N CYS A 219 18.27 -18.02 -18.67
CA CYS A 219 17.15 -17.62 -17.82
C CYS A 219 16.33 -16.50 -18.49
N MET A 220 16.99 -15.47 -19.02
CA MET A 220 16.30 -14.38 -19.73
C MET A 220 15.61 -14.85 -21.00
N ASP A 221 16.17 -15.84 -21.72
CA ASP A 221 15.53 -16.43 -22.89
C ASP A 221 14.32 -17.28 -22.53
N ALA A 222 14.39 -18.05 -21.45
CA ALA A 222 13.24 -18.79 -20.93
C ALA A 222 12.12 -17.85 -20.44
N VAL A 223 12.47 -16.77 -19.72
CA VAL A 223 11.50 -15.73 -19.32
C VAL A 223 10.88 -15.06 -20.54
N ASN A 224 11.68 -14.78 -21.56
CA ASN A 224 11.19 -14.22 -22.80
C ASN A 224 10.24 -15.17 -23.54
N TYR A 225 10.55 -16.47 -23.56
CA TYR A 225 9.66 -17.48 -24.11
C TYR A 225 8.31 -17.49 -23.37
N ILE A 226 8.33 -17.43 -22.03
CA ILE A 226 7.11 -17.33 -21.23
C ILE A 226 6.31 -16.08 -21.62
N PHE A 227 6.95 -14.92 -21.72
CA PHE A 227 6.24 -13.68 -21.97
C PHE A 227 5.69 -13.59 -23.39
N VAL A 228 6.48 -13.96 -24.38
CA VAL A 228 6.11 -13.81 -25.79
C VAL A 228 5.22 -14.96 -26.26
N ASN A 229 5.63 -16.21 -26.02
CA ASN A 229 4.94 -17.38 -26.58
C ASN A 229 3.80 -17.84 -25.68
N ILE A 230 4.02 -17.89 -24.36
CA ILE A 230 2.98 -18.38 -23.44
C ILE A 230 1.98 -17.27 -23.10
N LEU A 231 2.42 -16.06 -22.76
CA LEU A 231 1.52 -14.98 -22.30
C LEU A 231 1.12 -13.98 -23.39
N ALA A 232 1.62 -14.14 -24.61
CA ALA A 232 1.33 -13.29 -25.77
C ALA A 232 1.65 -11.79 -25.56
N PHE A 233 2.70 -11.48 -24.81
CA PHE A 233 3.20 -10.12 -24.68
C PHE A 233 4.02 -9.73 -25.91
N SER A 234 3.88 -8.48 -26.35
CA SER A 234 4.67 -7.95 -27.45
C SER A 234 6.00 -7.40 -26.92
N PRO A 235 7.17 -7.83 -27.43
CA PRO A 235 8.43 -7.17 -27.10
C PRO A 235 8.39 -5.73 -27.64
N ALA A 236 8.91 -4.78 -26.86
CA ALA A 236 9.03 -3.39 -27.26
C ALA A 236 10.49 -2.93 -27.25
N VAL A 237 10.83 -2.03 -28.16
CA VAL A 237 12.17 -1.41 -28.24
C VAL A 237 12.07 0.00 -27.68
N GLU A 238 13.00 0.36 -26.80
CA GLU A 238 13.12 1.69 -26.19
C GLU A 238 13.32 2.75 -27.31
N PRO A 239 12.58 3.87 -27.35
CA PRO A 239 13.09 5.05 -28.05
C PRO A 239 14.32 5.53 -27.26
N PHE A 240 15.47 5.65 -27.94
CA PHE A 240 16.75 6.00 -27.34
C PHE A 240 16.69 7.33 -26.55
N GLU A 241 16.38 7.28 -25.26
CA GLU A 241 16.74 8.34 -24.34
C GLU A 241 18.23 8.22 -24.01
N LYS A 242 18.97 9.33 -24.16
CA LYS A 242 20.42 9.40 -23.92
C LYS A 242 20.74 8.86 -22.53
N ARG A 243 21.40 7.70 -22.46
CA ARG A 243 22.00 7.16 -21.23
C ARG A 243 22.85 8.24 -20.56
N SER A 244 22.55 8.54 -19.30
CA SER A 244 23.46 9.28 -18.42
C SER A 244 24.76 8.49 -18.28
N ARG A 245 25.92 9.15 -18.42
CA ARG A 245 27.25 8.51 -18.46
C ARG A 245 27.73 7.92 -17.12
N LEU A 246 26.89 7.88 -16.08
CA LEU A 246 27.28 7.53 -14.71
C LEU A 246 26.85 6.13 -14.24
N ASP A 247 25.94 5.45 -14.94
CA ASP A 247 25.54 4.08 -14.61
C ASP A 247 26.17 3.07 -15.57
N SER A 248 27.48 2.87 -15.44
CA SER A 248 28.18 1.75 -16.07
C SER A 248 28.43 0.64 -15.06
N THR A 249 27.36 0.10 -14.47
CA THR A 249 27.41 -1.22 -13.82
C THR A 249 27.21 -2.30 -14.86
N LEU A 250 28.25 -3.10 -15.03
CA LEU A 250 28.32 -4.27 -15.89
C LEU A 250 27.16 -5.27 -15.63
N ASN A 251 26.63 -5.87 -16.70
CA ASN A 251 25.77 -7.07 -16.73
C ASN A 251 24.26 -6.96 -16.40
N GLU A 252 23.60 -5.84 -16.63
CA GLU A 252 22.12 -5.81 -16.57
C GLU A 252 21.50 -6.26 -17.90
N LEU A 253 21.11 -7.54 -17.99
CA LEU A 253 20.22 -7.99 -19.05
C LEU A 253 18.81 -7.48 -18.77
N SER A 254 18.26 -6.69 -19.69
CA SER A 254 16.89 -6.20 -19.59
C SER A 254 16.13 -6.31 -20.90
N ARG A 255 14.81 -6.50 -20.81
CA ARG A 255 13.87 -6.55 -21.93
C ARG A 255 12.58 -5.82 -21.58
N ILE A 256 11.95 -5.18 -22.56
CA ILE A 256 10.69 -4.43 -22.38
C ILE A 256 9.56 -5.20 -23.05
N TYR A 257 8.42 -5.25 -22.36
CA TYR A 257 7.23 -5.98 -22.79
C TYR A 257 6.00 -5.09 -22.72
N LEU A 258 5.13 -5.24 -23.72
CA LEU A 258 3.82 -4.63 -23.81
C LEU A 258 2.75 -5.73 -23.74
N ALA A 259 1.96 -5.72 -22.67
CA ALA A 259 0.77 -6.55 -22.56
C ALA A 259 -0.46 -5.76 -23.04
N LYS A 260 -1.10 -6.27 -24.09
CA LYS A 260 -2.32 -5.69 -24.67
C LYS A 260 -3.61 -6.32 -24.15
N GLN A 261 -3.51 -7.45 -23.47
CA GLN A 261 -4.62 -8.25 -22.97
C GLN A 261 -4.26 -8.84 -21.61
N ARG A 262 -5.27 -9.04 -20.75
CA ARG A 262 -5.08 -9.56 -19.38
C ARG A 262 -4.96 -11.08 -19.38
N THR A 263 -3.95 -11.60 -20.07
CA THR A 263 -3.73 -13.05 -20.26
C THR A 263 -3.39 -13.79 -18.97
N TRP A 264 -3.09 -13.08 -17.89
CA TRP A 264 -2.84 -13.63 -16.56
C TRP A 264 -4.11 -13.92 -15.74
N GLU A 265 -5.27 -13.37 -16.12
CA GLU A 265 -6.53 -13.52 -15.36
C GLU A 265 -7.39 -14.68 -15.90
N GLY A 266 -8.21 -15.30 -15.04
CA GLY A 266 -9.18 -16.33 -15.46
C GLY A 266 -8.59 -17.66 -15.98
N ARG A 267 -7.26 -17.80 -16.03
CA ARG A 267 -6.55 -18.97 -16.58
C ARG A 267 -7.01 -20.31 -16.02
N ARG A 268 -7.28 -20.40 -14.71
CA ARG A 268 -7.73 -21.65 -14.07
C ARG A 268 -9.03 -22.19 -14.65
N GLN A 269 -10.01 -21.32 -14.88
CA GLN A 269 -11.31 -21.73 -15.43
C GLN A 269 -11.16 -22.17 -16.88
N LYS A 270 -10.40 -21.41 -17.68
CA LYS A 270 -10.14 -21.73 -19.09
C LYS A 270 -9.32 -23.00 -19.27
N ARG A 271 -8.30 -23.20 -18.45
CA ARG A 271 -7.52 -24.45 -18.43
C ARG A 271 -8.39 -25.67 -18.15
N ARG A 272 -9.30 -25.59 -17.16
CA ARG A 272 -10.27 -26.68 -16.87
C ARG A 272 -11.28 -26.90 -17.99
N GLN A 273 -11.59 -25.88 -18.78
CA GLN A 273 -12.47 -25.99 -19.94
C GLN A 273 -11.73 -26.72 -21.08
N ILE A 274 -10.52 -26.27 -21.42
CA ILE A 274 -9.68 -26.88 -22.48
C ILE A 274 -9.34 -28.33 -22.16
N MET A 275 -8.98 -28.65 -20.91
CA MET A 275 -8.71 -30.04 -20.52
C MET A 275 -9.93 -30.96 -20.66
N ARG A 276 -11.15 -30.41 -20.60
CA ARG A 276 -12.40 -31.16 -20.82
C ARG A 276 -12.71 -31.32 -22.31
N GLU A 277 -12.47 -30.27 -23.10
CA GLU A 277 -12.76 -30.25 -24.55
C GLU A 277 -11.70 -30.99 -25.37
N TYR A 278 -10.43 -30.95 -24.95
CA TYR A 278 -9.29 -31.52 -25.65
C TYR A 278 -8.34 -32.28 -24.69
N PRO A 279 -8.68 -33.51 -24.29
CA PRO A 279 -7.88 -34.28 -23.34
C PRO A 279 -6.44 -34.56 -23.81
N ALA A 280 -6.22 -34.65 -25.12
CA ALA A 280 -4.90 -34.92 -25.71
C ALA A 280 -3.87 -33.80 -25.45
N VAL A 281 -4.32 -32.55 -25.26
CA VAL A 281 -3.45 -31.40 -24.96
C VAL A 281 -2.97 -31.42 -23.50
N SER A 282 -3.54 -32.26 -22.65
CA SER A 282 -3.16 -32.37 -21.23
C SER A 282 -1.74 -32.93 -21.02
N ASN A 283 -1.18 -33.62 -22.00
CA ASN A 283 0.13 -34.27 -21.87
C ASN A 283 1.28 -33.28 -22.06
N ASP A 284 1.07 -32.18 -22.77
CA ASP A 284 2.05 -31.11 -22.94
C ASP A 284 1.62 -29.86 -22.14
N SER A 285 2.33 -29.65 -21.03
CA SER A 285 2.06 -28.55 -20.11
C SER A 285 2.32 -27.16 -20.72
N LEU A 286 3.17 -27.02 -21.74
CA LEU A 286 3.46 -25.73 -22.38
C LEU A 286 2.41 -25.44 -23.45
N ALA A 287 2.13 -26.42 -24.32
CA ALA A 287 1.06 -26.30 -25.32
C ALA A 287 -0.32 -26.02 -24.69
N LEU A 288 -0.59 -26.61 -23.52
CA LEU A 288 -1.81 -26.30 -22.76
C LEU A 288 -1.88 -24.83 -22.33
N GLU A 289 -0.77 -24.25 -21.85
CA GLU A 289 -0.77 -22.85 -21.40
C GLU A 289 -0.83 -21.87 -22.58
N GLU A 290 -0.25 -22.21 -23.73
CA GLU A 290 -0.41 -21.43 -24.97
C GLU A 290 -1.88 -21.43 -25.44
N ALA A 291 -2.53 -22.60 -25.45
CA ALA A 291 -3.95 -22.72 -25.82
C ALA A 291 -4.87 -21.94 -24.85
N VAL A 292 -4.55 -21.95 -23.54
CA VAL A 292 -5.26 -21.14 -22.53
C VAL A 292 -5.15 -19.66 -22.85
N THR A 293 -3.96 -19.19 -23.21
CA THR A 293 -3.74 -17.78 -23.58
C THR A 293 -4.52 -17.41 -24.82
N GLN A 294 -4.49 -18.23 -25.88
CA GLN A 294 -5.24 -17.95 -27.11
C GLN A 294 -6.74 -17.78 -26.86
N GLN A 295 -7.35 -18.63 -26.01
CA GLN A 295 -8.77 -18.49 -25.67
C GLN A 295 -9.06 -17.27 -24.79
N ILE A 296 -8.15 -16.90 -23.88
CA ILE A 296 -8.32 -15.69 -23.06
C ILE A 296 -8.19 -14.45 -23.94
N SER A 297 -7.24 -14.44 -24.87
CA SER A 297 -7.01 -13.36 -25.81
C SER A 297 -8.21 -13.01 -26.68
N GLN A 298 -9.13 -13.94 -26.91
CA GLN A 298 -10.36 -13.69 -27.67
C GLN A 298 -11.47 -13.04 -26.85
N ILE A 299 -11.43 -13.17 -25.51
CA ILE A 299 -12.54 -12.81 -24.61
C ILE A 299 -12.14 -11.69 -23.63
N SER A 300 -10.84 -11.53 -23.35
CA SER A 300 -10.31 -10.56 -22.40
C SER A 300 -10.56 -9.13 -22.87
N GLU A 301 -10.92 -8.28 -21.91
CA GLU A 301 -10.84 -6.83 -22.10
C GLU A 301 -9.40 -6.42 -22.44
N GLY A 302 -9.27 -5.40 -23.29
CA GLY A 302 -7.98 -4.83 -23.65
C GLY A 302 -7.32 -4.14 -22.46
N THR A 303 -6.00 -4.23 -22.39
CA THR A 303 -5.15 -3.47 -21.45
C THR A 303 -4.00 -2.84 -22.23
N SER A 304 -3.26 -1.94 -21.60
CA SER A 304 -2.02 -1.39 -22.13
C SER A 304 -1.04 -1.24 -20.97
N LEU A 305 -0.33 -2.33 -20.67
CA LEU A 305 0.74 -2.34 -19.68
C LEU A 305 2.09 -2.49 -20.37
N CYS A 306 2.95 -1.50 -20.22
CA CYS A 306 4.34 -1.53 -20.67
C CYS A 306 5.25 -1.62 -19.45
N PHE A 307 6.10 -2.65 -19.38
CA PHE A 307 7.01 -2.85 -18.26
C PHE A 307 8.36 -3.40 -18.72
N LYS A 308 9.41 -3.09 -17.95
CA LYS A 308 10.76 -3.57 -18.16
C LYS A 308 11.05 -4.69 -17.16
N THR A 309 11.68 -5.75 -17.66
CA THR A 309 12.18 -6.85 -16.84
C THR A 309 13.69 -6.78 -16.86
N TYR A 310 14.29 -6.77 -15.69
CA TYR A 310 15.72 -6.85 -15.48
C TYR A 310 16.03 -8.20 -14.84
N MET A 311 17.18 -8.77 -15.19
CA MET A 311 17.77 -9.82 -14.40
C MET A 311 19.02 -9.26 -13.74
N LYS A 312 19.02 -9.33 -12.41
CA LYS A 312 20.10 -8.85 -11.58
C LYS A 312 20.72 -10.01 -10.83
N GLN A 313 22.02 -9.89 -10.59
CA GLN A 313 22.77 -10.83 -9.76
C GLN A 313 23.15 -10.11 -8.47
N LYS A 314 22.84 -10.70 -7.32
CA LYS A 314 23.35 -10.24 -6.02
C LYS A 314 23.93 -11.45 -5.30
N ALA A 315 25.25 -11.43 -5.09
CA ALA A 315 26.02 -12.58 -4.63
C ALA A 315 25.84 -13.81 -5.55
N ALA A 316 25.44 -14.95 -5.00
CA ALA A 316 25.25 -16.22 -5.72
C ALA A 316 23.80 -16.44 -6.21
N GLU A 317 22.89 -15.47 -6.00
CA GLU A 317 21.49 -15.58 -6.40
C GLU A 317 21.18 -14.62 -7.56
N TYR A 318 20.48 -15.16 -8.57
CA TYR A 318 19.86 -14.36 -9.63
C TYR A 318 18.44 -13.97 -9.23
N PHE A 319 17.97 -12.80 -9.66
CA PHE A 319 16.59 -12.38 -9.44
C PHE A 319 16.08 -11.54 -10.61
N LEU A 320 14.78 -11.62 -10.83
CA LEU A 320 14.08 -10.80 -11.81
C LEU A 320 13.51 -9.57 -11.11
N GLU A 321 13.73 -8.41 -11.68
CA GLU A 321 13.14 -7.16 -11.23
C GLU A 321 12.24 -6.61 -12.32
N PHE A 322 11.05 -6.17 -11.92
CA PHE A 322 10.05 -5.64 -12.84
C PHE A 322 9.77 -4.18 -12.53
N VAL A 323 9.84 -3.36 -13.56
CA VAL A 323 9.62 -1.91 -13.47
C VAL A 323 8.53 -1.52 -14.46
N LEU A 324 7.45 -0.91 -13.95
CA LEU A 324 6.38 -0.39 -14.80
C LEU A 324 6.87 0.86 -15.53
N ILE A 325 6.75 0.87 -16.87
CA ILE A 325 7.03 2.03 -17.71
C ILE A 325 5.75 2.85 -17.91
N SER A 326 4.65 2.19 -18.29
CA SER A 326 3.36 2.85 -18.50
C SER A 326 2.19 1.88 -18.33
N GLY A 327 1.03 2.41 -17.92
CA GLY A 327 -0.19 1.64 -17.69
C GLY A 327 -0.67 1.68 -16.23
N SER A 328 -1.69 0.87 -15.92
CA SER A 328 -2.32 0.85 -14.59
C SER A 328 -1.44 0.15 -13.55
N PRO A 329 -1.03 0.82 -12.45
CA PRO A 329 -0.28 0.18 -11.37
C PRO A 329 -1.04 -0.95 -10.69
N VAL A 330 -2.38 -0.92 -10.70
CA VAL A 330 -3.21 -1.98 -10.11
C VAL A 330 -3.15 -3.25 -10.96
N GLU A 331 -3.27 -3.11 -12.27
CA GLU A 331 -3.16 -4.23 -13.20
C GLU A 331 -1.74 -4.77 -13.24
N PHE A 332 -0.73 -3.89 -13.15
CA PHE A 332 0.66 -4.30 -13.04
C PHE A 332 0.89 -5.13 -11.77
N ASN A 333 0.38 -4.71 -10.61
CA ASN A 333 0.49 -5.54 -9.39
C ASN A 333 -0.23 -6.89 -9.52
N SER A 334 -1.39 -6.94 -10.19
CA SER A 334 -2.09 -8.19 -10.51
C SER A 334 -1.23 -9.13 -11.36
N LEU A 335 -0.61 -8.59 -12.42
CA LEU A 335 0.33 -9.30 -13.27
C LEU A 335 1.54 -9.80 -12.47
N ILE A 336 2.18 -8.95 -11.67
CA ILE A 336 3.33 -9.32 -10.87
C ILE A 336 3.00 -10.46 -9.91
N HIS A 337 1.88 -10.38 -9.18
CA HIS A 337 1.43 -11.44 -8.28
C HIS A 337 1.26 -12.78 -9.02
N PHE A 338 0.69 -12.74 -10.23
CA PHE A 338 0.60 -13.93 -11.08
C PHE A 338 1.98 -14.47 -11.47
N LEU A 339 2.88 -13.59 -11.92
CA LEU A 339 4.23 -13.97 -12.36
C LEU A 339 5.07 -14.60 -11.24
N GLN A 340 4.86 -14.22 -9.97
CA GLN A 340 5.59 -14.81 -8.84
C GLN A 340 5.36 -16.33 -8.72
N HIS A 341 4.21 -16.81 -9.15
CA HIS A 341 3.88 -18.23 -9.13
C HIS A 341 4.08 -18.87 -10.50
N PHE A 342 3.78 -18.15 -11.58
CA PHE A 342 3.81 -18.68 -12.92
C PHE A 342 5.24 -18.92 -13.43
N ILE A 343 6.14 -17.95 -13.25
CA ILE A 343 7.51 -18.09 -13.77
C ILE A 343 8.22 -19.28 -13.12
N PRO A 344 8.28 -19.43 -11.77
CA PRO A 344 8.99 -20.57 -11.18
C PRO A 344 8.40 -21.94 -11.58
N ALA A 345 7.08 -22.02 -11.79
CA ALA A 345 6.41 -23.26 -12.18
C ALA A 345 6.76 -23.74 -13.60
N HIS A 346 7.13 -22.81 -14.50
CA HIS A 346 7.45 -23.10 -15.90
C HIS A 346 8.94 -22.99 -16.22
N LEU A 347 9.68 -22.20 -15.44
CA LEU A 347 11.10 -21.94 -15.69
C LEU A 347 11.96 -23.20 -15.57
N SER A 348 11.74 -24.02 -14.54
CA SER A 348 12.50 -25.27 -14.35
C SER A 348 12.35 -26.23 -15.52
N LYS A 349 11.15 -26.35 -16.09
CA LYS A 349 10.86 -27.17 -17.27
C LYS A 349 11.54 -26.62 -18.52
N LEU A 350 11.45 -25.31 -18.74
CA LEU A 350 12.07 -24.67 -19.90
C LEU A 350 13.59 -24.78 -19.84
N LEU A 351 14.20 -24.53 -18.69
CA LEU A 351 15.65 -24.70 -18.49
C LEU A 351 16.10 -26.14 -18.76
N SER A 352 15.33 -27.14 -18.32
CA SER A 352 15.65 -28.56 -18.62
C SER A 352 15.53 -28.93 -20.11
N SER A 353 14.72 -28.20 -20.89
CA SER A 353 14.60 -28.43 -22.34
C SER A 353 15.73 -27.80 -23.16
N PHE A 354 16.45 -26.82 -22.60
CA PHE A 354 17.61 -26.20 -23.24
C PHE A 354 18.91 -27.01 -23.07
N ASP A 355 18.91 -28.07 -22.26
CA ASP A 355 20.05 -28.99 -22.05
C ASP A 355 20.14 -30.10 -23.13
N VAL A 356 19.20 -30.17 -24.08
CA VAL A 356 19.30 -31.10 -25.21
C VAL A 356 20.14 -30.43 -26.32
N PRO A 357 21.30 -31.00 -26.71
CA PRO A 357 22.04 -30.48 -27.85
C PRO A 357 21.14 -30.57 -29.08
N MET A 358 20.94 -29.45 -29.79
CA MET A 358 20.47 -29.55 -31.18
C MET A 358 21.54 -30.28 -31.97
N GLU A 359 21.24 -31.49 -32.44
CA GLU A 359 21.96 -32.12 -33.55
C GLU A 359 21.69 -31.38 -34.86
#